data_AF-A0A846E4K6-F1
#
_entry.id   AF-A0A846E4K6-F1
#
_cell.length_a   1.000
_cell.length_b   1.000
_cell.length_c   1.000
_cell.angle_alpha   90.00
_cell.angle_beta   90.00
_cell.angle_gamma   90.00
#
_symmetry.space_group_name_H-M   'P 1'
#
loop_
_entity.id
_entity.type
_entity.pdbx_description
1 polymer ?
#
loop_
_entity_poly.entity_id
_entity_poly.type
_entity_poly.pdbx_seq_one_letter_code
_entity_poly.pdbx_strand_id
1 'polypeptide(L)'
;KLPGARGWLSAILLGITGTVASLSYSIYWVLSLPLLWLSRARVYYSDRIAISTTGNPNGLTRALLKIALGISEDIQISGQTSGLLESFDVLLPVGYQQAMVIGSFSPTTPFEDILKWDCTNPYRYWLIINSAHPLLGERLHLPKRYAHFLKLHAELDLPALIPASRNRAEFFSKLSNSYKALPLLQSTLIFGVIMGAALRGILWMIGKLSDMFDIWQLIWLHNANSFIDACILIAFSISVFLWINNYFPDLKPTNIGTDPDLGDYFATNATLPPDSRPVLLSGKLLGRSGLRNWLGQDLILQTSTGLVRLNYCSYLGPLGNILPQPTRVSNLVNQTVIVTGWFRRGVNPWIDIETISIEGDKPIRSYYPIWITILATVAALSGAYLISQVGA
;
A
#
# COMPACT_ATOMS: atom_id res chain seq x y z
N LYS A 1 -21.20 7.47 -37.42
CA LYS A 1 -21.88 6.17 -37.57
C LYS A 1 -22.36 5.74 -36.20
N LEU A 2 -23.67 5.76 -35.94
CA LEU A 2 -24.22 5.26 -34.66
C LEU A 2 -23.73 3.82 -34.46
N PRO A 3 -23.16 3.48 -33.29
CA PRO A 3 -22.81 2.08 -33.01
C PRO A 3 -24.10 1.27 -33.10
N GLY A 4 -24.13 0.27 -33.98
CA GLY A 4 -25.30 -0.60 -34.14
C GLY A 4 -25.66 -1.24 -32.79
N ALA A 5 -26.93 -1.65 -32.62
CA ALA A 5 -27.46 -2.20 -31.37
C ALA A 5 -26.55 -3.26 -30.69
N ARG A 6 -25.77 -4.00 -31.50
CA ARG A 6 -24.76 -4.98 -31.04
C ARG A 6 -23.62 -4.36 -30.21
N GLY A 7 -23.18 -3.14 -30.53
CA GLY A 7 -22.13 -2.43 -29.78
C GLY A 7 -22.60 -1.90 -28.43
N TRP A 8 -23.87 -1.48 -28.34
CA TRP A 8 -24.49 -1.08 -27.08
C TRP A 8 -24.63 -2.26 -26.12
N LEU A 9 -25.13 -3.40 -26.61
CA LEU A 9 -25.25 -4.62 -25.83
C LEU A 9 -23.90 -5.10 -25.29
N SER A 10 -22.84 -5.08 -26.11
CA SER A 10 -21.50 -5.47 -25.64
C SER A 10 -20.95 -4.53 -24.57
N ALA A 11 -21.20 -3.23 -24.67
CA ALA A 11 -20.74 -2.25 -23.68
C ALA A 11 -21.46 -2.43 -22.33
N ILE A 12 -22.77 -2.66 -22.37
CA ILE A 12 -23.58 -2.93 -21.18
C ILE A 12 -23.13 -4.22 -20.50
N LEU A 13 -22.97 -5.31 -21.26
CA LEU A 13 -22.53 -6.60 -20.73
C LEU A 13 -21.12 -6.53 -20.15
N LEU A 14 -20.21 -5.79 -20.79
CA LEU A 14 -18.88 -5.53 -20.26
C LEU A 14 -18.93 -4.72 -18.95
N GLY A 15 -19.82 -3.73 -18.85
CA GLY A 15 -20.04 -2.98 -17.61
C GLY A 15 -20.53 -3.87 -16.48
N ILE A 16 -21.55 -4.71 -16.73
CA ILE A 16 -22.10 -5.63 -15.73
C ILE A 16 -21.03 -6.62 -15.27
N THR A 17 -20.36 -7.31 -16.21
CA THR A 17 -19.30 -8.28 -15.86
C THR A 17 -18.12 -7.62 -15.15
N GLY A 18 -17.75 -6.40 -15.55
CA GLY A 18 -16.76 -5.57 -14.87
C GLY A 18 -17.13 -5.26 -13.42
N THR A 19 -18.37 -4.86 -13.17
CA THR A 19 -18.87 -4.60 -11.81
C THR A 19 -18.84 -5.84 -10.93
N VAL A 20 -19.25 -6.99 -11.47
CA VAL A 20 -19.21 -8.28 -10.76
C VAL A 20 -17.78 -8.68 -10.46
N ALA A 21 -16.85 -8.51 -11.40
CA ALA A 21 -15.43 -8.77 -11.19
C ALA A 21 -14.84 -7.85 -10.10
N SER A 22 -15.13 -6.54 -10.14
CA SER A 22 -14.71 -5.58 -9.12
C SER A 22 -15.25 -5.91 -7.74
N LEU A 23 -16.53 -6.27 -7.64
CA LEU A 23 -17.17 -6.63 -6.38
C LEU A 23 -16.54 -7.90 -5.82
N SER A 24 -16.36 -8.92 -6.66
CA SER A 24 -15.74 -10.20 -6.26
C SER A 24 -14.30 -10.01 -5.76
N TYR A 25 -13.51 -9.20 -6.46
CA TYR A 25 -12.14 -8.87 -6.03
C TYR A 25 -12.12 -8.06 -4.74
N SER A 26 -13.04 -7.11 -4.58
CA SER A 26 -13.18 -6.32 -3.35
C SER A 26 -13.54 -7.20 -2.16
N ILE A 27 -14.48 -8.15 -2.34
CA ILE A 27 -14.85 -9.13 -1.31
C ILE A 27 -13.65 -10.00 -0.95
N TYR A 28 -12.92 -10.53 -1.93
CA TYR A 28 -11.69 -11.29 -1.69
C TYR A 28 -10.68 -10.48 -0.86
N TRP A 29 -10.44 -9.23 -1.23
CA TRP A 29 -9.51 -8.35 -0.53
C TRP A 29 -9.95 -8.08 0.92
N VAL A 30 -11.22 -7.72 1.15
CA VAL A 30 -11.77 -7.46 2.49
C VAL A 30 -11.75 -8.71 3.37
N LEU A 31 -12.17 -9.86 2.85
CA LEU A 31 -12.17 -11.12 3.60
C LEU A 31 -10.76 -11.64 3.91
N SER A 32 -9.75 -11.20 3.15
CA SER A 32 -8.35 -11.54 3.42
C SER A 32 -7.75 -10.76 4.58
N LEU A 33 -8.24 -9.54 4.88
CA LEU A 33 -7.72 -8.68 5.96
C LEU A 33 -7.60 -9.37 7.33
N PRO A 34 -8.63 -10.05 7.88
CA PRO A 34 -8.51 -10.73 9.17
C PRO A 34 -7.48 -11.87 9.14
N LEU A 35 -7.21 -12.46 7.98
CA LEU A 35 -6.27 -13.58 7.84
C LEU A 35 -4.81 -13.13 7.78
N LEU A 36 -4.53 -11.86 7.47
CA LEU A 36 -3.16 -11.36 7.31
C LEU A 36 -2.32 -11.58 8.58
N TRP A 37 -2.89 -11.30 9.75
CA TRP A 37 -2.18 -11.53 11.02
C TRP A 37 -1.90 -13.01 11.28
N LEU A 38 -2.88 -13.88 11.03
CA LEU A 38 -2.72 -15.33 11.17
C LEU A 38 -1.66 -15.88 10.22
N SER A 39 -1.61 -15.39 8.98
CA SER A 39 -0.56 -15.77 8.03
C SER A 39 0.83 -15.41 8.53
N ARG A 40 1.02 -14.18 9.01
CA ARG A 40 2.31 -13.73 9.57
C ARG A 40 2.75 -14.59 10.76
N ALA A 41 1.82 -14.91 11.67
CA ALA A 41 2.11 -15.77 12.82
C ALA A 41 2.50 -17.19 12.39
N ARG A 42 1.70 -17.81 11.50
CA ARG A 42 1.93 -19.14 10.94
C ARG A 42 3.33 -19.29 10.37
N VAL A 43 3.79 -18.32 9.58
CA VAL A 43 5.09 -18.37 8.91
C VAL A 43 6.24 -18.57 9.89
N TYR A 44 6.24 -17.88 11.04
CA TYR A 44 7.28 -18.06 12.07
C TYR A 44 7.28 -19.46 12.71
N TYR A 45 6.10 -20.05 12.91
CA TYR A 45 6.00 -21.43 13.38
C TYR A 45 6.50 -22.42 12.34
N SER A 46 6.13 -22.23 11.07
CA SER A 46 6.60 -23.05 9.96
C SER A 46 8.12 -23.01 9.84
N ASP A 47 8.74 -21.83 9.98
CA ASP A 47 10.20 -21.70 9.95
C ASP A 47 10.87 -22.45 11.09
N ARG A 48 10.36 -22.31 12.31
CA ARG A 48 10.88 -23.04 13.47
C ARG A 48 10.80 -24.55 13.25
N ILE A 49 9.66 -25.04 12.77
CA ILE A 49 9.45 -26.46 12.49
C ILE A 49 10.41 -26.93 11.39
N ALA A 50 10.52 -26.19 10.29
CA ALA A 50 11.41 -26.50 9.18
C ALA A 50 12.87 -26.58 9.62
N ILE A 51 13.35 -25.62 10.43
CA ILE A 51 14.71 -25.63 10.96
C ILE A 51 14.91 -26.81 11.92
N SER A 52 13.97 -27.06 12.84
CA SER A 52 14.08 -28.16 13.79
C SER A 52 14.06 -29.55 13.13
N THR A 53 13.34 -29.68 12.01
CA THR A 53 13.19 -30.94 11.27
C THR A 53 14.40 -31.20 10.37
N THR A 54 14.88 -30.16 9.67
CA THR A 54 15.99 -30.31 8.70
C THR A 54 17.36 -30.15 9.33
N GLY A 55 17.46 -29.52 10.51
CA GLY A 55 18.72 -29.13 11.13
C GLY A 55 19.52 -28.08 10.34
N ASN A 56 18.95 -27.48 9.29
CA ASN A 56 19.67 -26.61 8.37
C ASN A 56 19.02 -25.22 8.22
N PRO A 57 19.37 -24.26 9.09
CA PRO A 57 18.82 -22.90 9.02
C PRO A 57 19.21 -22.14 7.75
N ASN A 58 20.45 -22.32 7.26
CA ASN A 58 20.89 -21.69 6.01
C ASN A 58 20.16 -22.24 4.78
N GLY A 59 19.84 -23.54 4.80
CA GLY A 59 19.01 -24.18 3.79
C GLY A 59 17.64 -23.51 3.67
N LEU A 60 17.00 -23.17 4.79
CA LEU A 60 15.74 -22.41 4.79
C LEU A 60 15.93 -21.01 4.22
N THR A 61 16.95 -20.26 4.64
CA THR A 61 17.26 -18.93 4.08
C THR A 61 17.39 -18.97 2.56
N ARG A 62 18.22 -19.89 2.03
CA ARG A 62 18.38 -20.08 0.58
C ARG A 62 17.08 -20.46 -0.11
N ALA A 63 16.28 -21.33 0.50
CA ALA A 63 15.00 -21.74 -0.08
C ALA A 63 14.04 -20.56 -0.24
N LEU A 64 13.92 -19.70 0.79
CA LEU A 64 13.06 -18.52 0.73
C LEU A 64 13.53 -17.51 -0.33
N LEU A 65 14.84 -17.26 -0.42
CA LEU A 65 15.40 -16.38 -1.45
C LEU A 65 15.22 -16.94 -2.86
N LYS A 66 15.43 -18.25 -3.07
CA LYS A 66 15.20 -18.90 -4.37
C LYS A 66 13.74 -18.91 -4.77
N ILE A 67 12.82 -19.06 -3.83
CA ILE A 67 11.38 -18.92 -4.10
C ILE A 67 11.08 -17.48 -4.54
N ALA A 68 11.69 -16.47 -3.90
CA ALA A 68 11.52 -15.08 -4.33
C ALA A 68 12.02 -14.84 -5.75
N LEU A 69 13.22 -15.34 -6.07
CA LEU A 69 13.79 -15.30 -7.42
C LEU A 69 12.87 -15.98 -8.45
N GLY A 70 12.41 -17.21 -8.16
CA GLY A 70 11.55 -17.96 -9.07
C GLY A 70 10.18 -17.32 -9.29
N ILE A 71 9.58 -16.70 -8.26
CA ILE A 71 8.33 -15.94 -8.42
C ILE A 71 8.55 -14.70 -9.30
N SER A 72 9.65 -13.97 -9.09
CA SER A 72 9.99 -12.81 -9.92
C SER A 72 10.20 -13.19 -11.39
N GLU A 73 10.98 -14.25 -11.62
CA GLU A 73 11.25 -14.78 -12.96
C GLU A 73 9.96 -15.27 -13.65
N ASP A 74 9.09 -15.99 -12.94
CA ASP A 74 7.79 -16.42 -13.49
C ASP A 74 6.92 -15.23 -13.90
N ILE A 75 6.86 -14.17 -13.10
CA ILE A 75 6.09 -12.95 -13.42
C ILE A 75 6.69 -12.25 -14.66
N GLN A 76 8.02 -12.21 -14.81
CA GLN A 76 8.68 -11.64 -16.00
C GLN A 76 8.37 -12.42 -17.26
N ILE A 77 8.49 -13.75 -17.20
CA ILE A 77 8.26 -14.64 -18.35
C ILE A 77 6.78 -14.67 -18.73
N SER A 78 5.91 -14.87 -17.74
CA SER A 78 4.45 -14.95 -17.95
C SER A 78 3.83 -13.58 -18.28
N GLY A 79 4.51 -12.48 -17.97
CA GLY A 79 4.09 -11.11 -18.22
C GLY A 79 2.88 -10.65 -17.38
N GLN A 80 2.50 -11.39 -16.35
CA GLN A 80 1.36 -11.10 -15.48
C GLN A 80 1.51 -11.86 -14.15
N THR A 81 0.84 -11.39 -13.09
CA THR A 81 0.75 -12.17 -11.86
C THR A 81 -0.23 -13.32 -12.03
N SER A 82 0.17 -14.57 -11.73
CA SER A 82 -0.76 -15.71 -11.75
C SER A 82 -1.95 -15.50 -10.78
N GLY A 83 -3.16 -15.86 -11.21
CA GLY A 83 -4.37 -15.74 -10.38
C GLY A 83 -4.29 -16.61 -9.13
N LEU A 84 -3.74 -17.81 -9.28
CA LEU A 84 -3.54 -18.74 -8.16
C LEU A 84 -2.53 -18.18 -7.16
N LEU A 85 -1.42 -17.62 -7.65
CA LEU A 85 -0.38 -17.03 -6.81
C LEU A 85 -0.94 -15.91 -5.93
N GLU A 86 -1.74 -15.00 -6.50
CA GLU A 86 -2.39 -13.94 -5.72
C GLU A 86 -3.42 -14.52 -4.74
N SER A 87 -4.30 -15.41 -5.19
CA SER A 87 -5.39 -15.96 -4.37
C SER A 87 -4.90 -16.76 -3.16
N PHE A 88 -3.72 -17.39 -3.28
CA PHE A 88 -3.10 -18.19 -2.23
C PHE A 88 -2.02 -17.44 -1.46
N ASP A 89 -1.88 -16.12 -1.62
CA ASP A 89 -0.79 -15.33 -1.00
C ASP A 89 -0.68 -15.59 0.52
N VAL A 90 -1.82 -15.66 1.21
CA VAL A 90 -1.92 -15.95 2.67
C VAL A 90 -1.34 -17.32 3.05
N LEU A 91 -1.24 -18.27 2.11
CA LEU A 91 -0.69 -19.61 2.34
C LEU A 91 0.74 -19.76 1.83
N LEU A 92 1.24 -18.84 1.01
CA LEU A 92 2.60 -18.93 0.47
C LEU A 92 3.66 -18.90 1.59
N PRO A 93 4.87 -19.43 1.32
CA PRO A 93 5.99 -19.26 2.22
C PRO A 93 6.56 -17.85 2.16
N VAL A 94 6.50 -17.16 1.01
CA VAL A 94 6.93 -15.76 0.82
C VAL A 94 5.84 -15.05 0.03
N GLY A 95 5.52 -13.82 0.42
CA GLY A 95 4.49 -13.04 -0.28
C GLY A 95 4.91 -12.68 -1.69
N TYR A 96 4.02 -12.85 -2.65
CA TYR A 96 4.38 -12.70 -4.07
C TYR A 96 4.84 -11.26 -4.40
N GLN A 97 4.27 -10.25 -3.74
CA GLN A 97 4.64 -8.85 -3.96
C GLN A 97 6.06 -8.53 -3.45
N GLN A 98 6.42 -9.05 -2.27
CA GLN A 98 7.79 -8.91 -1.74
C GLN A 98 8.78 -9.72 -2.59
N ALA A 99 8.39 -10.95 -2.95
CA ALA A 99 9.17 -11.85 -3.78
C ALA A 99 9.50 -11.26 -5.16
N MET A 100 8.50 -10.69 -5.84
CA MET A 100 8.66 -10.02 -7.13
C MET A 100 9.73 -8.94 -7.07
N VAL A 101 9.69 -8.11 -6.04
CA VAL A 101 10.58 -6.95 -5.90
C VAL A 101 12.00 -7.41 -5.54
N ILE A 102 12.13 -8.17 -4.45
CA ILE A 102 13.42 -8.66 -3.94
C ILE A 102 14.11 -9.55 -4.98
N GLY A 103 13.35 -10.43 -5.64
CA GLY A 103 13.86 -11.31 -6.68
C GLY A 103 14.29 -10.54 -7.94
N SER A 104 13.60 -9.46 -8.29
CA SER A 104 13.95 -8.66 -9.48
C SER A 104 15.16 -7.76 -9.28
N PHE A 105 15.41 -7.27 -8.07
CA PHE A 105 16.52 -6.37 -7.76
C PHE A 105 17.80 -7.12 -7.37
N SER A 106 17.69 -8.35 -6.88
CA SER A 106 18.83 -9.15 -6.45
C SER A 106 19.96 -9.35 -7.49
N PRO A 107 19.69 -9.44 -8.81
CA PRO A 107 20.76 -9.58 -9.81
C PRO A 107 21.69 -8.36 -9.89
N THR A 108 21.19 -7.16 -9.57
CA THR A 108 21.97 -5.91 -9.59
C THR A 108 22.45 -5.50 -8.20
N THR A 109 21.66 -5.77 -7.17
CA THR A 109 21.93 -5.36 -5.78
C THR A 109 21.95 -6.56 -4.83
N PRO A 110 22.94 -6.69 -3.94
CA PRO A 110 23.02 -7.80 -2.99
C PRO A 110 21.78 -7.89 -2.07
N PHE A 111 21.42 -9.11 -1.67
CA PHE A 111 20.28 -9.33 -0.77
C PHE A 111 20.46 -8.60 0.58
N GLU A 112 21.68 -8.51 1.09
CA GLU A 112 22.00 -7.84 2.34
C GLU A 112 21.61 -6.36 2.32
N ASP A 113 21.87 -5.67 1.22
CA ASP A 113 21.56 -4.25 1.06
C ASP A 113 20.05 -4.01 0.90
N ILE A 114 19.40 -4.85 0.09
CA ILE A 114 17.94 -4.84 -0.12
C ILE A 114 17.20 -5.05 1.22
N LEU A 115 17.63 -6.03 2.01
CA LEU A 115 16.96 -6.45 3.25
C LEU A 115 17.38 -5.62 4.47
N LYS A 116 18.41 -4.76 4.35
CA LYS A 116 18.88 -3.89 5.43
C LYS A 116 17.78 -2.97 5.98
N TRP A 117 16.96 -2.42 5.10
CA TRP A 117 15.86 -1.53 5.47
C TRP A 117 14.82 -2.27 6.32
N ASP A 118 14.55 -3.55 6.02
CA ASP A 118 13.57 -4.35 6.75
C ASP A 118 13.96 -4.51 8.24
N CYS A 119 15.26 -4.61 8.51
CA CYS A 119 15.78 -4.77 9.86
C CYS A 119 15.88 -3.46 10.64
N THR A 120 16.13 -2.35 9.93
CA THR A 120 16.47 -1.04 10.51
C THR A 120 15.30 -0.06 10.54
N ASN A 121 14.19 -0.30 9.85
CA ASN A 121 13.06 0.62 9.88
C ASN A 121 12.29 0.54 11.22
N PRO A 122 12.18 1.65 11.99
CA PRO A 122 11.47 1.64 13.26
C PRO A 122 9.96 1.40 13.11
N TYR A 123 9.36 1.71 11.96
CA TYR A 123 7.93 1.59 11.68
C TYR A 123 7.53 0.29 10.97
N ARG A 124 8.40 -0.72 10.96
CA ARG A 124 8.15 -2.02 10.29
C ARG A 124 6.79 -2.64 10.60
N TYR A 125 6.32 -2.57 11.84
CA TYR A 125 5.01 -3.12 12.25
C TYR A 125 3.82 -2.39 11.64
N TRP A 126 3.94 -1.09 11.37
CA TRP A 126 2.91 -0.33 10.67
C TRP A 126 2.91 -0.64 9.17
N LEU A 127 4.10 -0.76 8.58
CA LEU A 127 4.28 -1.03 7.16
C LEU A 127 3.65 -2.37 6.73
N ILE A 128 3.68 -3.39 7.59
CA ILE A 128 3.18 -4.74 7.28
C ILE A 128 1.67 -4.93 7.54
N ILE A 129 0.92 -3.92 7.98
CA ILE A 129 -0.50 -4.08 8.34
C ILE A 129 -1.29 -4.74 7.21
N ASN A 130 -1.04 -4.32 5.97
CA ASN A 130 -1.71 -4.82 4.77
C ASN A 130 -0.92 -5.92 4.02
N SER A 131 0.07 -6.54 4.67
CA SER A 131 0.91 -7.57 4.08
C SER A 131 0.65 -8.93 4.72
N ALA A 132 0.39 -9.98 3.95
CA ALA A 132 0.16 -11.33 4.49
C ALA A 132 1.41 -11.95 5.14
N HIS A 133 2.58 -11.38 4.89
CA HIS A 133 3.88 -11.90 5.33
C HIS A 133 4.64 -10.85 6.15
N PRO A 134 5.48 -11.28 7.11
CA PRO A 134 6.43 -10.37 7.73
C PRO A 134 7.42 -9.85 6.69
N LEU A 135 8.16 -8.80 7.04
CA LEU A 135 9.29 -8.36 6.24
C LEU A 135 10.31 -9.50 6.14
N LEU A 136 10.79 -9.78 4.92
CA LEU A 136 11.69 -10.90 4.70
C LEU A 136 12.99 -10.73 5.48
N GLY A 137 13.56 -9.52 5.56
CA GLY A 137 14.78 -9.27 6.32
C GLY A 137 14.59 -9.50 7.82
N GLU A 138 13.48 -9.05 8.41
CA GLU A 138 13.16 -9.31 9.82
C GLU A 138 13.01 -10.81 10.10
N ARG A 139 12.33 -11.52 9.21
CA ARG A 139 12.10 -12.97 9.33
C ARG A 139 13.40 -13.77 9.28
N LEU A 140 14.34 -13.40 8.40
CA LEU A 140 15.61 -14.10 8.21
C LEU A 140 16.58 -13.97 9.41
N HIS A 141 16.26 -13.14 10.41
CA HIS A 141 16.99 -13.18 11.68
C HIS A 141 16.75 -14.46 12.48
N LEU A 142 15.60 -15.11 12.32
CA LEU A 142 15.33 -16.38 13.01
C LEU A 142 16.31 -17.47 12.58
N PRO A 143 16.46 -17.81 11.29
CA PRO A 143 17.47 -18.77 10.86
C PRO A 143 18.89 -18.31 11.17
N LYS A 144 19.22 -17.01 11.08
CA LYS A 144 20.54 -16.48 11.52
C LYS A 144 20.84 -16.84 12.97
N ARG A 145 19.87 -16.66 13.89
CA ARG A 145 20.04 -17.04 15.31
C ARG A 145 20.25 -18.54 15.49
N TYR A 146 19.50 -19.37 14.77
CA TYR A 146 19.70 -20.83 14.81
C TYR A 146 21.06 -21.24 14.24
N ALA A 147 21.52 -20.62 13.16
CA ALA A 147 22.85 -20.89 12.61
C ALA A 147 23.94 -20.63 13.66
N HIS A 148 23.89 -19.47 14.32
CA HIS A 148 24.81 -19.15 15.41
C HIS A 148 24.71 -20.14 16.59
N PHE A 149 23.49 -20.53 17.00
CA PHE A 149 23.29 -21.52 18.06
C PHE A 149 23.92 -22.88 17.70
N LEU A 150 23.79 -23.30 16.44
CA LEU A 150 24.38 -24.53 15.90
C LEU A 150 25.87 -24.37 15.55
N LYS A 151 26.49 -23.20 15.85
CA LYS A 151 27.88 -22.87 15.50
C LYS A 151 28.19 -22.96 14.00
N LEU A 152 27.19 -22.67 13.17
CA LEU A 152 27.30 -22.55 11.71
C LEU A 152 27.51 -21.07 11.34
N HIS A 153 28.23 -20.83 10.24
CA HIS A 153 28.24 -19.51 9.61
C HIS A 153 26.86 -19.20 9.04
N ALA A 154 26.35 -18.00 9.26
CA ALA A 154 25.05 -17.59 8.71
C ALA A 154 25.15 -17.35 7.19
N GLU A 155 24.10 -17.71 6.46
CA GLU A 155 24.04 -17.53 5.00
C GLU A 155 24.14 -16.06 4.56
N LEU A 156 23.52 -15.15 5.34
CA LEU A 156 23.46 -13.71 5.06
C LEU A 156 23.95 -12.94 6.28
N ASP A 157 24.71 -11.87 6.06
CA ASP A 157 25.10 -10.98 7.14
C ASP A 157 24.17 -9.77 7.28
N LEU A 158 23.00 -10.02 7.89
CA LEU A 158 22.02 -8.96 8.17
C LEU A 158 22.38 -8.12 9.41
N PRO A 159 22.15 -6.79 9.40
CA PRO A 159 22.38 -5.92 10.56
C PRO A 159 21.50 -6.32 11.74
N ALA A 160 21.88 -5.96 12.96
CA ALA A 160 21.05 -6.24 14.13
C ALA A 160 19.66 -5.59 14.02
N LEU A 161 18.62 -6.33 14.43
CA LEU A 161 17.26 -5.80 14.51
C LEU A 161 17.18 -4.69 15.54
N ILE A 162 16.59 -3.56 15.15
CA ILE A 162 16.26 -2.51 16.11
C ILE A 162 15.19 -3.04 17.08
N PRO A 163 15.45 -3.06 18.39
CA PRO A 163 14.49 -3.51 19.38
C PRO A 163 13.32 -2.52 19.50
N ALA A 164 12.22 -2.96 20.10
CA ALA A 164 11.15 -2.04 20.48
C ALA A 164 11.68 -1.01 21.49
N SER A 165 11.28 0.26 21.32
CA SER A 165 11.66 1.35 22.23
C SER A 165 11.21 1.01 23.65
N ARG A 166 12.16 0.95 24.59
CA ARG A 166 11.87 0.71 26.01
C ARG A 166 11.50 1.99 26.76
N ASN A 167 11.92 3.15 26.24
CA ASN A 167 11.67 4.44 26.85
C ASN A 167 10.28 4.96 26.47
N ARG A 168 9.55 5.51 27.45
CA ARG A 168 8.22 6.11 27.24
C ARG A 168 8.27 7.31 26.30
N ALA A 169 9.28 8.18 26.44
CA ALA A 169 9.41 9.37 25.61
C ALA A 169 9.61 9.00 24.12
N GLU A 170 10.49 8.04 23.85
CA GLU A 170 10.70 7.51 22.49
C GLU A 170 9.46 6.78 21.96
N PHE A 171 8.74 6.08 22.83
CA PHE A 171 7.48 5.44 22.44
C PHE A 171 6.45 6.47 21.98
N PHE A 172 6.24 7.56 22.73
CA PHE A 172 5.30 8.62 22.35
C PHE A 172 5.74 9.36 21.08
N SER A 173 7.03 9.65 20.91
CA SER A 173 7.53 10.30 19.69
C SER A 173 7.43 9.39 18.46
N LYS A 174 7.60 8.08 18.64
CA LYS A 174 7.36 7.09 17.58
C LYS A 174 5.87 7.00 17.26
N LEU A 175 5.00 6.97 18.25
CA LEU A 175 3.56 6.89 18.06
C LEU A 175 3.04 8.11 17.29
N SER A 176 3.48 9.32 17.66
CA SER A 176 3.07 10.56 16.98
C SER A 176 3.52 10.62 15.51
N ASN A 177 4.63 9.99 15.16
CA ASN A 177 5.14 9.93 13.77
C ASN A 177 4.67 8.68 13.01
N SER A 178 3.93 7.76 13.64
CA SER A 178 3.55 6.48 13.03
C SER A 178 2.64 6.62 11.80
N TYR A 179 1.89 7.73 11.70
CA TYR A 179 1.06 8.01 10.52
C TYR A 179 1.89 8.11 9.22
N LYS A 180 3.17 8.49 9.31
CA LYS A 180 4.08 8.58 8.16
C LYS A 180 4.45 7.21 7.59
N ALA A 181 4.23 6.14 8.33
CA ALA A 181 4.59 4.80 7.87
C ALA A 181 3.60 4.22 6.85
N LEU A 182 2.40 4.79 6.74
CA LEU A 182 1.33 4.29 5.89
C LEU A 182 1.08 5.21 4.68
N PRO A 183 0.53 4.68 3.58
CA PRO A 183 -0.01 5.48 2.49
C PRO A 183 -1.04 6.51 2.97
N LEU A 184 -1.15 7.63 2.26
CA LEU A 184 -1.96 8.80 2.65
C LEU A 184 -3.40 8.46 3.06
N LEU A 185 -4.12 7.66 2.26
CA LEU A 185 -5.50 7.32 2.58
C LEU A 185 -5.61 6.50 3.88
N GLN A 186 -4.70 5.54 4.09
CA GLN A 186 -4.73 4.69 5.27
C GLN A 186 -4.32 5.47 6.53
N SER A 187 -3.31 6.33 6.41
CA SER A 187 -2.86 7.17 7.52
C SER A 187 -3.93 8.18 7.93
N THR A 188 -4.58 8.85 6.97
CA THR A 188 -5.64 9.83 7.23
C THR A 188 -6.90 9.19 7.80
N LEU A 189 -7.29 7.99 7.35
CA LEU A 189 -8.42 7.26 7.93
C LEU A 189 -8.17 6.89 9.39
N ILE A 190 -7.03 6.26 9.69
CA ILE A 190 -6.69 5.84 11.06
C ILE A 190 -6.55 7.06 11.97
N PHE A 191 -5.80 8.07 11.54
CA PHE A 191 -5.57 9.28 12.33
C PHE A 191 -6.84 10.10 12.50
N GLY A 192 -7.64 10.26 11.45
CA GLY A 192 -8.92 10.97 11.48
C GLY A 192 -9.93 10.32 12.43
N VAL A 193 -10.02 8.98 12.43
CA VAL A 193 -10.87 8.23 13.37
C VAL A 193 -10.37 8.40 14.81
N ILE A 194 -9.06 8.25 15.06
CA ILE A 194 -8.50 8.39 16.41
C ILE A 194 -8.68 9.81 16.95
N MET A 195 -8.28 10.83 16.19
CA MET A 195 -8.39 12.23 16.60
C MET A 195 -9.84 12.68 16.71
N GLY A 196 -10.69 12.25 15.78
CA GLY A 196 -12.12 12.52 15.81
C GLY A 196 -12.81 11.89 17.02
N ALA A 197 -12.50 10.63 17.33
CA ALA A 197 -13.02 9.94 18.51
C ALA A 197 -12.51 10.57 19.82
N ALA A 198 -11.25 11.01 19.86
CA ALA A 198 -10.70 11.73 21.01
C ALA A 198 -11.42 13.08 21.21
N LEU A 199 -11.60 13.86 20.14
CA LEU A 199 -12.33 15.13 20.19
C LEU A 199 -13.80 14.92 20.62
N ARG A 200 -14.46 13.90 20.06
CA ARG A 200 -15.78 13.42 20.47
C ARG A 200 -15.84 13.15 21.98
N GLY A 201 -14.89 12.37 22.49
CA GLY A 201 -14.84 12.01 23.90
C GLY A 201 -14.62 13.22 24.81
N ILE A 202 -13.74 14.14 24.43
CA ILE A 202 -13.47 15.37 25.17
C ILE A 202 -14.73 16.25 25.22
N LEU A 203 -15.38 16.49 24.08
CA LEU A 203 -16.60 17.30 24.02
C LEU A 203 -17.75 16.68 24.81
N TRP A 204 -17.92 15.37 24.70
CA TRP A 204 -18.91 14.65 25.51
C TRP A 204 -18.64 14.77 27.01
N MET A 205 -17.38 14.61 27.44
CA MET A 205 -16.96 14.78 28.84
C MET A 205 -17.21 16.22 29.33
N ILE A 206 -16.90 17.23 28.52
CA ILE A 206 -17.18 18.64 28.85
C ILE A 206 -18.69 18.83 29.04
N GLY A 207 -19.51 18.32 28.14
CA GLY A 207 -20.96 18.42 28.26
C GLY A 207 -21.51 17.71 29.50
N LYS A 208 -20.92 16.57 29.89
CA LYS A 208 -21.35 15.83 31.08
C LYS A 208 -20.91 16.47 32.39
N LEU A 209 -19.71 17.04 32.43
CA LEU A 209 -19.26 17.84 33.58
C LEU A 209 -20.10 19.11 33.70
N SER A 210 -20.41 19.76 32.59
CA SER A 210 -21.28 20.93 32.55
C SER A 210 -22.67 20.67 33.12
N ASP A 211 -23.26 19.52 32.80
CA ASP A 211 -24.54 19.05 33.34
C ASP A 211 -24.45 18.82 34.87
N MET A 212 -23.32 18.31 35.36
CA MET A 212 -23.08 18.12 36.80
C MET A 212 -22.92 19.44 37.58
N PHE A 213 -22.42 20.49 36.93
CA PHE A 213 -22.18 21.82 37.52
C PHE A 213 -23.24 22.86 37.12
N ASP A 214 -24.35 22.46 36.50
CA ASP A 214 -25.44 23.34 36.03
C ASP A 214 -25.01 24.49 35.11
N ILE A 215 -23.97 24.29 34.29
CA ILE A 215 -23.52 25.29 33.30
C ILE A 215 -24.40 25.19 32.05
N TRP A 216 -25.57 25.82 32.08
CA TRP A 216 -26.62 25.73 31.05
C TRP A 216 -26.14 25.85 29.58
N GLN A 217 -25.12 26.66 29.31
CA GLN A 217 -24.59 26.91 27.95
C GLN A 217 -23.91 25.70 27.29
N LEU A 218 -23.44 24.71 28.07
CA LEU A 218 -22.63 23.60 27.57
C LEU A 218 -23.32 22.23 27.75
N ILE A 219 -24.50 22.18 28.38
CA ILE A 219 -25.25 20.93 28.61
C ILE A 219 -25.61 20.26 27.27
N TRP A 220 -25.97 21.03 26.24
CA TRP A 220 -26.36 20.49 24.93
C TRP A 220 -25.25 19.63 24.28
N LEU A 221 -23.99 19.87 24.64
CA LEU A 221 -22.83 19.25 24.01
C LEU A 221 -22.79 17.72 24.18
N HIS A 222 -23.28 17.19 25.30
CA HIS A 222 -23.30 15.73 25.52
C HIS A 222 -24.47 15.01 24.84
N ASN A 223 -25.54 15.75 24.48
CA ASN A 223 -26.73 15.20 23.81
C ASN A 223 -26.69 15.36 22.29
N ALA A 224 -25.78 16.17 21.76
CA ALA A 224 -25.61 16.44 20.34
C ALA A 224 -24.82 15.33 19.62
N ASN A 225 -25.39 14.13 19.51
CA ASN A 225 -24.73 13.00 18.84
C ASN A 225 -24.30 13.31 17.40
N SER A 226 -25.14 14.00 16.62
CA SER A 226 -24.80 14.41 15.24
C SER A 226 -23.58 15.34 15.20
N PHE A 227 -23.48 16.30 16.13
CA PHE A 227 -22.30 17.18 16.26
C PHE A 227 -21.03 16.38 16.53
N ILE A 228 -21.14 15.43 17.45
CA ILE A 228 -20.04 14.59 17.90
C ILE A 228 -19.58 13.65 16.77
N ASP A 229 -20.49 13.07 15.99
CA ASP A 229 -20.16 12.24 14.83
C ASP A 229 -19.50 13.07 13.71
N ALA A 230 -19.91 14.33 13.54
CA ALA A 230 -19.29 15.25 12.60
C ALA A 230 -17.79 15.47 12.88
N CYS A 231 -17.36 15.42 14.14
CA CYS A 231 -15.94 15.56 14.51
C CYS A 231 -15.05 14.54 13.80
N ILE A 232 -15.51 13.31 13.58
CA ILE A 232 -14.73 12.27 12.91
C ILE A 232 -14.53 12.59 11.43
N LEU A 233 -15.61 12.99 10.74
CA LEU A 233 -15.57 13.34 9.32
C LEU A 233 -14.73 14.60 9.07
N ILE A 234 -14.85 15.60 9.93
CA ILE A 234 -14.08 16.84 9.85
C ILE A 234 -12.60 16.58 10.14
N ALA A 235 -12.28 15.78 11.17
CA ALA A 235 -10.90 15.42 11.48
C ALA A 235 -10.22 14.66 10.32
N PHE A 236 -10.94 13.72 9.69
CA PHE A 236 -10.47 13.04 8.47
C PHE A 236 -10.20 14.04 7.34
N SER A 237 -11.16 14.91 7.04
CA SER A 237 -11.03 15.91 5.98
C SER A 237 -9.84 16.85 6.19
N ILE A 238 -9.70 17.41 7.39
CA ILE A 238 -8.58 18.30 7.75
C ILE A 238 -7.25 17.57 7.57
N SER A 239 -7.16 16.32 8.02
CA SER A 239 -5.93 15.52 7.90
C SER A 239 -5.50 15.32 6.45
N VAL A 240 -6.46 15.05 5.55
CA VAL A 240 -6.19 14.95 4.12
C VAL A 240 -5.65 16.26 3.56
N PHE A 241 -6.34 17.38 3.80
CA PHE A 241 -5.93 18.69 3.26
C PHE A 241 -4.55 19.13 3.75
N LEU A 242 -4.20 18.83 5.01
CA LEU A 242 -2.89 19.16 5.55
C LEU A 242 -1.75 18.33 4.94
N TRP A 243 -2.02 17.08 4.54
CA TRP A 243 -0.95 16.14 4.17
C TRP A 243 -0.82 15.92 2.66
N ILE A 244 -1.86 16.21 1.87
CA ILE A 244 -1.90 15.89 0.44
C ILE A 244 -0.75 16.54 -0.36
N ASN A 245 -0.45 17.81 -0.12
CA ASN A 245 0.61 18.53 -0.86
C ASN A 245 2.01 18.01 -0.51
N ASN A 246 2.23 17.59 0.73
CA ASN A 246 3.49 16.97 1.13
C ASN A 246 3.63 15.55 0.56
N TYR A 247 2.51 14.82 0.47
CA TYR A 247 2.52 13.47 -0.08
C TYR A 247 2.67 13.46 -1.61
N PHE A 248 2.06 14.41 -2.31
CA PHE A 248 2.15 14.58 -3.77
C PHE A 248 2.80 15.92 -4.12
N PRO A 249 4.14 16.04 -3.98
CA PRO A 249 4.85 17.25 -4.36
C PRO A 249 4.88 17.41 -5.89
N ASP A 250 4.83 18.65 -6.38
CA ASP A 250 4.87 18.96 -7.82
C ASP A 250 6.08 18.32 -8.52
N LEU A 251 5.82 17.62 -9.62
CA LEU A 251 6.86 17.05 -10.48
C LEU A 251 7.50 18.14 -11.33
N LYS A 252 8.65 18.64 -10.86
CA LYS A 252 9.47 19.61 -11.61
C LYS A 252 10.49 18.87 -12.48
N PRO A 253 10.64 19.21 -13.78
CA PRO A 253 11.58 18.52 -14.68
C PRO A 253 13.02 18.44 -14.15
N THR A 254 13.46 19.41 -13.34
CA THR A 254 14.81 19.48 -12.76
C THR A 254 15.08 18.39 -11.73
N ASN A 255 14.05 17.83 -11.10
CA ASN A 255 14.18 16.93 -9.95
C ASN A 255 13.85 15.48 -10.30
N ILE A 256 13.42 15.20 -11.53
CA ILE A 256 12.99 13.86 -11.95
C ILE A 256 14.22 13.00 -12.26
N GLY A 257 14.37 11.89 -11.55
CA GLY A 257 15.38 10.88 -11.89
C GLY A 257 14.96 10.10 -13.14
N THR A 258 15.76 10.16 -14.20
CA THR A 258 15.55 9.41 -15.44
C THR A 258 16.19 8.02 -15.34
N ASP A 259 15.39 6.97 -15.45
CA ASP A 259 15.80 5.57 -15.39
C ASP A 259 16.78 5.23 -14.23
N PRO A 260 16.48 5.61 -12.97
CA PRO A 260 17.32 5.25 -11.84
C PRO A 260 17.39 3.73 -11.60
N ASP A 261 18.46 3.29 -10.93
CA ASP A 261 18.51 1.94 -10.38
C ASP A 261 17.50 1.78 -9.23
N LEU A 262 16.50 0.93 -9.49
CA LEU A 262 15.43 0.66 -8.53
C LEU A 262 15.94 -0.15 -7.34
N GLY A 263 16.98 -0.97 -7.51
CA GLY A 263 17.62 -1.71 -6.43
C GLY A 263 18.22 -0.76 -5.39
N ASP A 264 18.99 0.23 -5.85
CA ASP A 264 19.59 1.26 -4.99
C ASP A 264 18.52 2.10 -4.28
N TYR A 265 17.45 2.46 -4.99
CA TYR A 265 16.33 3.20 -4.42
C TYR A 265 15.62 2.39 -3.34
N PHE A 266 15.49 1.08 -3.54
CA PHE A 266 14.89 0.16 -2.58
C PHE A 266 15.77 -0.10 -1.36
N ALA A 267 17.09 -0.21 -1.57
CA ALA A 267 18.10 -0.42 -0.53
C ALA A 267 18.38 0.84 0.31
N THR A 268 17.95 2.02 -0.14
CA THR A 268 18.17 3.26 0.60
C THR A 268 17.51 3.22 1.99
N ASN A 269 18.32 3.38 3.03
CA ASN A 269 17.84 3.37 4.41
C ASN A 269 17.03 4.64 4.76
N ALA A 270 16.07 4.49 5.68
CA ALA A 270 15.27 5.55 6.27
C ALA A 270 14.18 6.22 5.41
N THR A 271 13.84 5.67 4.24
CA THR A 271 12.70 6.16 3.45
C THR A 271 11.38 5.56 3.94
N LEU A 272 10.34 6.41 4.01
CA LEU A 272 8.96 6.03 4.27
C LEU A 272 8.07 6.34 3.05
N PRO A 273 6.83 5.81 2.98
CA PRO A 273 5.96 6.05 1.83
C PRO A 273 5.72 7.52 1.47
N PRO A 274 5.59 8.47 2.42
CA PRO A 274 5.49 9.90 2.10
C PRO A 274 6.75 10.50 1.49
N ASP A 275 7.93 9.93 1.75
CA ASP A 275 9.21 10.42 1.24
C ASP A 275 9.42 9.92 -0.20
N SER A 276 8.55 10.35 -1.10
CA SER A 276 8.58 9.93 -2.50
C SER A 276 9.77 10.50 -3.26
N ARG A 277 10.28 9.73 -4.23
CA ARG A 277 11.23 10.20 -5.22
C ARG A 277 10.56 10.32 -6.59
N PRO A 278 10.60 11.48 -7.24
CA PRO A 278 10.06 11.64 -8.59
C PRO A 278 10.92 10.87 -9.59
N VAL A 279 10.29 10.03 -10.41
CA VAL A 279 10.97 9.17 -11.38
C VAL A 279 10.29 9.23 -12.74
N LEU A 280 11.11 9.11 -13.79
CA LEU A 280 10.70 8.83 -15.15
C LEU A 280 11.35 7.51 -15.56
N LEU A 281 10.52 6.51 -15.82
CA LEU A 281 10.97 5.16 -16.15
C LEU A 281 10.40 4.73 -17.50
N SER A 282 11.24 4.14 -18.32
CA SER A 282 10.83 3.41 -19.51
C SER A 282 10.84 1.91 -19.24
N GLY A 283 9.81 1.20 -19.70
CA GLY A 283 9.72 -0.23 -19.48
C GLY A 283 8.53 -0.89 -20.15
N LYS A 284 8.49 -2.22 -20.12
CA LYS A 284 7.35 -2.99 -20.59
C LYS A 284 6.29 -3.06 -19.50
N LEU A 285 5.04 -2.71 -19.83
CA LEU A 285 3.92 -2.87 -18.90
C LEU A 285 3.49 -4.33 -18.86
N LEU A 286 3.64 -4.96 -17.70
CA LEU A 286 3.17 -6.30 -17.38
C LEU A 286 1.85 -6.21 -16.59
N GLY A 287 1.05 -7.27 -16.68
CA GLY A 287 -0.19 -7.38 -15.93
C GLY A 287 -1.23 -8.25 -16.62
N ARG A 288 -2.30 -8.55 -15.91
CA ARG A 288 -3.47 -9.21 -16.50
C ARG A 288 -4.21 -8.27 -17.46
N SER A 289 -4.86 -8.83 -18.47
CA SER A 289 -5.70 -8.11 -19.42
C SER A 289 -7.19 -8.28 -19.14
N GLY A 290 -8.00 -7.35 -19.65
CA GLY A 290 -9.46 -7.42 -19.60
C GLY A 290 -10.06 -7.44 -18.18
N LEU A 291 -11.07 -8.28 -17.98
CA LEU A 291 -11.82 -8.38 -16.71
C LEU A 291 -10.96 -8.84 -15.52
N ARG A 292 -9.88 -9.60 -15.79
CA ARG A 292 -8.95 -10.07 -14.75
C ARG A 292 -8.14 -8.95 -14.10
N ASN A 293 -8.16 -7.75 -14.69
CA ASN A 293 -7.50 -6.54 -14.22
C ASN A 293 -8.43 -5.32 -14.26
N TRP A 294 -9.73 -5.53 -14.03
CA TRP A 294 -10.73 -4.49 -14.25
C TRP A 294 -10.53 -3.25 -13.36
N LEU A 295 -10.01 -3.43 -12.15
CA LEU A 295 -9.71 -2.33 -11.21
C LEU A 295 -8.31 -1.74 -11.41
N GLY A 296 -7.50 -2.29 -12.32
CA GLY A 296 -6.07 -1.96 -12.43
C GLY A 296 -5.25 -2.54 -11.28
N GLN A 297 -5.67 -3.69 -10.73
CA GLN A 297 -5.04 -4.30 -9.57
C GLN A 297 -3.67 -4.94 -9.85
N ASP A 298 -3.40 -5.32 -11.11
CA ASP A 298 -2.17 -5.98 -11.55
C ASP A 298 -1.52 -5.16 -12.66
N LEU A 299 -0.76 -4.14 -12.25
CA LEU A 299 0.02 -3.27 -13.13
C LEU A 299 1.46 -3.27 -12.63
N ILE A 300 2.37 -3.81 -13.43
CA ILE A 300 3.78 -3.98 -13.07
C ILE A 300 4.61 -3.41 -14.21
N LEU A 301 5.54 -2.51 -13.91
CA LEU A 301 6.51 -2.02 -14.88
C LEU A 301 7.76 -2.88 -14.81
N GLN A 302 8.14 -3.46 -15.95
CA GLN A 302 9.43 -4.13 -16.12
C GLN A 302 10.42 -3.14 -16.73
N THR A 303 11.36 -2.67 -15.91
CA THR A 303 12.48 -1.83 -16.33
C THR A 303 13.73 -2.68 -16.55
N SER A 304 14.83 -2.04 -16.96
CA SER A 304 16.15 -2.68 -17.01
C SER A 304 16.69 -3.08 -15.63
N THR A 305 16.23 -2.41 -14.58
CA THR A 305 16.74 -2.52 -13.19
C THR A 305 15.85 -3.38 -12.29
N GLY A 306 14.64 -3.74 -12.73
CA GLY A 306 13.79 -4.72 -12.06
C GLY A 306 12.30 -4.52 -12.30
N LEU A 307 11.49 -5.06 -11.39
CA LEU A 307 10.03 -4.98 -11.43
C LEU A 307 9.52 -4.05 -10.35
N VAL A 308 8.57 -3.18 -10.71
CA VAL A 308 7.91 -2.30 -9.75
C VAL A 308 6.42 -2.22 -10.03
N ARG A 309 5.61 -2.27 -8.97
CA ARG A 309 4.16 -2.13 -9.07
C ARG A 309 3.81 -0.69 -9.43
N LEU A 310 2.82 -0.51 -10.29
CA LEU A 310 2.23 0.79 -10.60
C LEU A 310 0.90 0.95 -9.87
N ASN A 311 0.66 2.14 -9.33
CA ASN A 311 -0.62 2.53 -8.77
C ASN A 311 -1.27 3.57 -9.68
N TYR A 312 -2.38 3.18 -10.31
CA TYR A 312 -3.18 4.04 -11.17
C TYR A 312 -4.52 4.34 -10.52
N CYS A 313 -4.93 5.60 -10.55
CA CYS A 313 -6.20 6.05 -9.98
C CYS A 313 -6.94 6.91 -11.01
N SER A 314 -8.18 6.56 -11.34
CA SER A 314 -9.02 7.41 -12.20
C SER A 314 -9.48 8.67 -11.44
N TYR A 315 -10.18 9.57 -12.13
CA TYR A 315 -10.73 10.79 -11.52
C TYR A 315 -11.64 10.52 -10.31
N LEU A 316 -12.49 9.49 -10.40
CA LEU A 316 -13.34 9.01 -9.31
C LEU A 316 -12.71 7.81 -8.58
N GLY A 317 -11.38 7.75 -8.58
CA GLY A 317 -10.60 6.72 -7.94
C GLY A 317 -10.94 5.29 -8.39
N PRO A 318 -11.02 4.32 -7.46
CA PRO A 318 -11.41 2.94 -7.77
C PRO A 318 -12.83 2.85 -8.34
N LEU A 319 -13.76 3.73 -7.92
CA LEU A 319 -15.14 3.72 -8.40
C LEU A 319 -15.24 4.05 -9.88
N GLY A 320 -14.41 4.97 -10.37
CA GLY A 320 -14.34 5.27 -11.80
C GLY A 320 -13.85 4.09 -12.64
N ASN A 321 -12.98 3.23 -12.10
CA ASN A 321 -12.46 2.05 -12.81
C ASN A 321 -13.53 0.95 -12.99
N ILE A 322 -14.61 0.98 -12.19
CA ILE A 322 -15.73 0.04 -12.30
C ILE A 322 -16.49 0.27 -13.62
N LEU A 323 -16.65 1.54 -14.03
CA LEU A 323 -17.38 1.91 -15.23
C LEU A 323 -16.56 1.62 -16.51
N PRO A 324 -17.16 1.16 -17.62
CA PRO A 324 -16.47 1.03 -18.90
C PRO A 324 -15.85 2.37 -19.31
N GLN A 325 -14.56 2.35 -19.63
CA GLN A 325 -13.81 3.53 -20.06
C GLN A 325 -13.24 3.28 -21.46
N PRO A 326 -13.22 4.30 -22.34
CA PRO A 326 -12.70 4.14 -23.70
C PRO A 326 -11.19 3.87 -23.71
N THR A 327 -10.44 4.51 -22.81
CA THR A 327 -9.00 4.32 -22.62
C THR A 327 -8.75 3.80 -21.21
N ARG A 328 -8.09 2.65 -21.11
CA ARG A 328 -7.71 2.03 -19.83
C ARG A 328 -6.23 1.74 -19.85
N VAL A 329 -5.58 1.91 -18.71
CA VAL A 329 -4.16 1.56 -18.54
C VAL A 329 -3.94 0.06 -18.79
N SER A 330 -4.90 -0.79 -18.43
CA SER A 330 -4.82 -2.23 -18.71
C SER A 330 -4.84 -2.59 -20.20
N ASN A 331 -5.22 -1.67 -21.10
CA ASN A 331 -5.10 -1.88 -22.55
C ASN A 331 -3.66 -1.69 -23.06
N LEU A 332 -2.81 -1.04 -22.26
CA LEU A 332 -1.38 -0.83 -22.56
C LEU A 332 -0.51 -2.02 -22.13
N VAL A 333 -1.11 -3.06 -21.54
CA VAL A 333 -0.40 -4.26 -21.10
C VAL A 333 0.29 -4.93 -22.30
N ASN A 334 1.52 -5.40 -22.07
CA ASN A 334 2.48 -5.91 -23.04
C ASN A 334 3.10 -4.87 -23.99
N GLN A 335 2.88 -3.58 -23.76
CA GLN A 335 3.50 -2.51 -24.55
C GLN A 335 4.62 -1.83 -23.76
N THR A 336 5.56 -1.23 -24.50
CA THR A 336 6.59 -0.36 -23.89
C THR A 336 5.98 1.00 -23.60
N VAL A 337 6.07 1.41 -22.35
CA VAL A 337 5.46 2.63 -21.84
C VAL A 337 6.51 3.48 -21.11
N ILE A 338 6.31 4.78 -21.15
CA ILE A 338 7.04 5.76 -20.36
C ILE A 338 6.11 6.16 -19.21
N VAL A 339 6.57 5.94 -17.99
CA VAL A 339 5.84 6.24 -16.75
C VAL A 339 6.54 7.39 -16.04
N THR A 340 5.79 8.43 -15.70
CA THR A 340 6.23 9.48 -14.77
C THR A 340 5.40 9.41 -13.49
N GLY A 341 6.05 9.61 -12.35
CA GLY A 341 5.34 9.54 -11.07
C GLY A 341 6.27 9.58 -9.86
N TRP A 342 5.72 9.15 -8.72
CA TRP A 342 6.39 9.15 -7.43
C TRP A 342 6.71 7.73 -6.99
N PHE A 343 7.99 7.36 -7.01
CA PHE A 343 8.46 6.11 -6.42
C PHE A 343 8.37 6.20 -4.89
N ARG A 344 7.71 5.22 -4.27
CA ARG A 344 7.51 5.14 -2.82
C ARG A 344 8.07 3.85 -2.26
N ARG A 345 8.83 3.99 -1.18
CA ARG A 345 9.29 2.85 -0.39
C ARG A 345 8.23 2.45 0.63
N GLY A 346 7.69 1.24 0.47
CA GLY A 346 6.96 0.50 1.50
C GLY A 346 7.42 -0.96 1.49
N VAL A 347 6.74 -1.87 2.20
CA VAL A 347 7.06 -3.32 2.17
C VAL A 347 7.20 -3.82 0.72
N ASN A 348 6.22 -3.44 -0.09
CA ASN A 348 6.22 -3.60 -1.53
C ASN A 348 6.33 -2.17 -2.09
N PRO A 349 7.40 -1.79 -2.80
CA PRO A 349 7.51 -0.47 -3.39
C PRO A 349 6.54 -0.35 -4.56
N TRP A 350 6.08 0.88 -4.80
CA TRP A 350 5.22 1.19 -5.92
C TRP A 350 5.50 2.58 -6.46
N ILE A 351 5.03 2.84 -7.67
CA ILE A 351 5.02 4.16 -8.27
C ILE A 351 3.58 4.64 -8.34
N ASP A 352 3.28 5.73 -7.66
CA ASP A 352 2.04 6.47 -7.92
C ASP A 352 2.22 7.17 -9.27
N ILE A 353 1.46 6.73 -10.26
CA ILE A 353 1.53 7.30 -11.62
C ILE A 353 0.99 8.72 -11.57
N GLU A 354 1.67 9.63 -12.27
CA GLU A 354 1.12 10.92 -12.74
C GLU A 354 0.70 10.77 -14.20
N THR A 355 1.63 10.33 -15.06
CA THR A 355 1.35 10.06 -16.48
C THR A 355 1.91 8.72 -16.93
N ILE A 356 1.19 8.05 -17.81
CA ILE A 356 1.66 6.88 -18.56
C ILE A 356 1.35 7.07 -20.05
N SER A 357 2.34 6.86 -20.90
CA SER A 357 2.21 7.03 -22.36
C SER A 357 3.01 5.99 -23.12
N ILE A 358 2.51 5.63 -24.30
CA ILE A 358 3.35 5.03 -25.34
C ILE A 358 4.04 6.17 -26.08
N GLU A 359 5.25 5.93 -26.58
CA GLU A 359 5.96 6.89 -27.42
C GLU A 359 5.09 7.33 -28.61
N GLY A 360 4.84 8.64 -28.74
CA GLY A 360 4.02 9.23 -29.80
C GLY A 360 2.51 9.33 -29.52
N ASP A 361 2.00 8.69 -28.47
CA ASP A 361 0.58 8.73 -28.10
C ASP A 361 0.25 9.78 -27.02
N LYS A 362 -1.04 10.10 -26.88
CA LYS A 362 -1.51 10.99 -25.81
C LYS A 362 -1.30 10.33 -24.45
N PRO A 363 -0.73 11.05 -23.46
CA PRO A 363 -0.51 10.50 -22.13
C PRO A 363 -1.83 10.28 -21.39
N ILE A 364 -1.98 9.11 -20.78
CA ILE A 364 -3.04 8.82 -19.82
C ILE A 364 -2.59 9.36 -18.46
N ARG A 365 -3.41 10.22 -17.86
CA ARG A 365 -3.14 10.79 -16.53
C ARG A 365 -3.85 10.01 -15.43
N SER A 366 -3.20 9.93 -14.29
CA SER A 366 -3.74 9.43 -13.04
C SER A 366 -4.13 10.63 -12.15
N TYR A 367 -5.22 10.50 -11.41
CA TYR A 367 -5.84 11.60 -10.68
C TYR A 367 -6.02 11.27 -9.21
N TYR A 368 -5.05 10.57 -8.62
CA TYR A 368 -5.12 10.15 -7.22
C TYR A 368 -5.27 11.33 -6.24
N PRO A 369 -4.54 12.45 -6.37
CA PRO A 369 -4.72 13.61 -5.50
C PRO A 369 -6.14 14.19 -5.59
N ILE A 370 -6.71 14.24 -6.80
CA ILE A 370 -8.08 14.74 -7.02
C ILE A 370 -9.09 13.82 -6.33
N TRP A 371 -8.95 12.51 -6.50
CA TRP A 371 -9.85 11.54 -5.86
C TRP A 371 -9.86 11.69 -4.33
N ILE A 372 -8.68 11.77 -3.71
CA ILE A 372 -8.56 11.97 -2.27
C ILE A 372 -9.16 13.32 -1.83
N THR A 373 -8.99 14.37 -2.63
CA THR A 373 -9.58 15.70 -2.36
C THR A 373 -11.10 15.66 -2.43
N ILE A 374 -11.67 14.93 -3.40
CA ILE A 374 -13.12 14.72 -3.50
C ILE A 374 -13.62 14.01 -2.24
N LEU A 375 -12.95 12.94 -1.80
CA LEU A 375 -13.31 12.23 -0.57
C LEU A 375 -13.28 13.13 0.66
N ALA A 376 -12.24 13.96 0.82
CA ALA A 376 -12.14 14.91 1.91
C ALA A 376 -13.27 15.96 1.86
N THR A 377 -13.57 16.48 0.68
CA THR A 377 -14.64 17.47 0.48
C THR A 377 -16.01 16.89 0.82
N VAL A 378 -16.30 15.68 0.37
CA VAL A 378 -17.55 14.97 0.69
C VAL A 378 -17.65 14.73 2.21
N ALA A 379 -16.55 14.34 2.86
CA ALA A 379 -16.52 14.18 4.31
C ALA A 379 -16.74 15.52 5.04
N ALA A 380 -16.14 16.61 4.58
CA ALA A 380 -16.34 17.95 5.13
C ALA A 380 -17.81 18.41 5.03
N LEU A 381 -18.41 18.25 3.84
CA LEU A 381 -19.81 18.61 3.60
C LEU A 381 -20.76 17.76 4.44
N SER A 382 -20.48 16.46 4.55
CA SER A 382 -21.26 15.55 5.40
C SER A 382 -21.15 15.92 6.88
N GLY A 383 -19.94 16.26 7.35
CA GLY A 383 -19.73 16.78 8.69
C GLY A 383 -20.47 18.10 8.94
N ALA A 384 -20.40 19.05 8.01
CA ALA A 384 -21.11 20.33 8.12
C ALA A 384 -22.65 20.14 8.17
N TYR A 385 -23.18 19.21 7.36
CA TYR A 385 -24.59 18.85 7.39
C TYR A 385 -25.02 18.24 8.72
N LEU A 386 -24.21 17.35 9.31
CA LEU A 386 -24.48 16.80 10.64
C LEU A 386 -24.47 17.87 11.72
N ILE A 387 -23.59 18.87 11.62
CA ILE A 387 -23.57 20.02 12.54
C ILE A 387 -24.84 20.85 12.39
N SER A 388 -25.34 21.09 11.17
CA SER A 388 -26.54 21.91 10.98
C SER A 388 -27.81 21.28 11.56
N GLN A 389 -27.84 19.96 11.75
CA GLN A 389 -28.96 19.25 12.38
C GLN A 389 -29.05 19.45 13.91
N VAL A 390 -28.01 20.00 14.55
CA VAL A 390 -27.94 20.08 16.02
C VAL A 390 -28.81 21.21 16.59
N GLY A 391 -29.32 22.10 15.73
CA GLY A 391 -30.23 23.19 16.09
C GLY A 391 -31.58 23.17 15.37
N ALA A 392 -31.88 22.11 14.61
CA ALA A 392 -33.20 21.85 14.03
C ALA A 392 -33.92 20.80 14.87
#